data_AF-A0A7J4CPQ9-F1
#
_entry.id   AF-A0A7J4CPQ9-F1
#
_cell.length_a   1.000
_cell.length_b   1.000
_cell.length_c   1.000
_cell.angle_alpha   90.00
_cell.angle_beta   90.00
_cell.angle_gamma   90.00
#
_symmetry.space_group_name_H-M   'P 1'
#
loop_
_entity.id
_entity.type
_entity.pdbx_description
1 polymer ?
#
loop_
_entity_poly.entity_id
_entity_poly.type
_entity_poly.pdbx_seq_one_letter_code
_entity_poly.pdbx_strand_id
1 'polypeptide(L)'
;MAAGIDDIAIYIPQLYVEASDFAQARGLDPVKLERGLGIGQMAIVDTNQDPACLAANACLKIMQKNKLTPDQIGRLYVATESSFDESKAMNSYVIGMLEQVYGEETFGHCGGIECKFACVSGSYALYDNANWIRAGESEDKHALVVVSDIAKYDLGSSGEVTQGAGAIAMLLNEKPRLLEFDPKVTSTSIKNEYDFYRPFGKETPIVHGQYSNLLYLIQVKNALSDYKRKAKDTGLIKLKEDETILDHIDYLNMHLPYSNMGKKALAYLARHEWRTLPRWNKIVN
;
A
#
# COMPACT_ATOMS: atom_id res chain seq x y z
N MET A 1 3.36 22.94 -8.67
CA MET A 1 1.93 22.59 -8.55
C MET A 1 1.76 21.64 -7.38
N ALA A 2 0.63 21.71 -6.67
CA ALA A 2 0.26 20.68 -5.70
C ALA A 2 0.06 19.35 -6.45
N ALA A 3 0.26 18.23 -5.76
CA ALA A 3 -0.08 16.91 -6.29
C ALA A 3 -0.32 15.97 -5.12
N GLY A 4 -1.36 15.16 -5.22
CA GLY A 4 -1.73 14.29 -4.11
C GLY A 4 -2.94 13.43 -4.42
N ILE A 5 -3.46 12.79 -3.38
CA ILE A 5 -4.64 11.93 -3.45
C ILE A 5 -5.88 12.80 -3.31
N ASP A 6 -6.73 12.74 -4.31
CA ASP A 6 -8.02 13.42 -4.34
C ASP A 6 -9.15 12.56 -3.79
N ASP A 7 -9.18 11.27 -4.15
CA ASP A 7 -10.16 10.32 -3.64
C ASP A 7 -9.60 8.89 -3.65
N ILE A 8 -10.27 8.01 -2.90
CA ILE A 8 -9.94 6.59 -2.80
C ILE A 8 -11.22 5.76 -2.96
N ALA A 9 -11.14 4.66 -3.70
CA ALA A 9 -12.12 3.59 -3.66
C ALA A 9 -11.46 2.25 -3.36
N ILE A 10 -12.17 1.42 -2.62
CA ILE A 10 -11.74 0.09 -2.22
C ILE A 10 -12.72 -0.93 -2.78
N TYR A 11 -12.17 -2.03 -3.28
CA TYR A 11 -12.90 -3.26 -3.58
C TYR A 11 -12.33 -4.40 -2.74
N ILE A 12 -13.20 -5.05 -1.98
CA ILE A 12 -12.88 -6.23 -1.16
C ILE A 12 -13.77 -7.37 -1.68
N PRO A 13 -13.24 -8.59 -1.87
CA PRO A 13 -14.05 -9.76 -2.17
C PRO A 13 -15.18 -9.96 -1.15
N GLN A 14 -16.29 -10.54 -1.60
CA GLN A 14 -17.45 -10.77 -0.74
C GLN A 14 -17.28 -11.98 0.18
N LEU A 15 -16.46 -12.95 -0.23
CA LEU A 15 -16.18 -14.13 0.58
C LEU A 15 -15.11 -13.81 1.61
N TYR A 16 -15.31 -14.33 2.82
CA TYR A 16 -14.33 -14.23 3.89
C TYR A 16 -14.45 -15.44 4.81
N VAL A 17 -13.42 -15.67 5.62
CA VAL A 17 -13.44 -16.64 6.71
C VAL A 17 -13.23 -15.90 8.03
N GLU A 18 -14.07 -16.21 9.03
CA GLU A 18 -13.90 -15.71 10.39
C GLU A 18 -12.64 -16.30 11.02
N ALA A 19 -11.85 -15.48 11.72
CA ALA A 19 -10.61 -15.91 12.35
C ALA A 19 -10.84 -17.01 13.40
N SER A 20 -12.00 -16.99 14.07
CA SER A 20 -12.41 -18.03 15.03
C SER A 20 -12.59 -19.38 14.35
N ASP A 21 -13.24 -19.42 13.20
CA ASP A 21 -13.53 -20.65 12.45
C ASP A 21 -12.24 -21.21 11.85
N PHE A 22 -11.40 -20.33 11.31
CA PHE A 22 -10.06 -20.69 10.85
C PHE A 22 -9.21 -21.30 11.99
N ALA A 23 -9.22 -20.67 13.18
CA ALA A 23 -8.48 -21.17 14.33
C ALA A 23 -8.95 -22.56 14.74
N GLN A 24 -10.26 -22.77 14.86
CA GLN A 24 -10.84 -24.07 15.20
C GLN A 24 -10.45 -25.15 14.17
N ALA A 25 -10.56 -24.83 12.87
CA ALA A 25 -10.19 -25.74 11.79
C ALA A 25 -8.69 -26.08 11.73
N ARG A 26 -7.83 -25.30 12.39
CA ARG A 26 -6.38 -25.51 12.48
C ARG A 26 -5.91 -25.96 13.87
N GLY A 27 -6.82 -26.17 14.82
CA GLY A 27 -6.47 -26.51 16.20
C GLY A 27 -5.69 -25.41 16.93
N LEU A 28 -5.90 -24.14 16.53
CA LEU A 28 -5.29 -22.95 17.12
C LEU A 28 -6.24 -22.28 18.12
N ASP A 29 -5.69 -21.48 19.03
CA ASP A 29 -6.47 -20.62 19.92
C ASP A 29 -6.98 -19.37 19.17
N PRO A 30 -8.31 -19.19 19.01
CA PRO A 30 -8.89 -17.99 18.38
C PRO A 30 -8.37 -16.67 18.96
N VAL A 31 -8.16 -16.62 20.28
CA VAL A 31 -7.72 -15.40 20.98
C VAL A 31 -6.34 -14.96 20.49
N LYS A 32 -5.46 -15.91 20.12
CA LYS A 32 -4.13 -15.60 19.58
C LYS A 32 -4.21 -14.90 18.23
N LEU A 33 -5.21 -15.23 17.41
CA LEU A 33 -5.39 -14.62 16.08
C LEU A 33 -6.03 -13.25 16.23
N GLU A 34 -7.16 -13.19 16.92
CA GLU A 34 -7.94 -11.96 17.08
C GLU A 34 -7.19 -10.91 17.89
N ARG A 35 -6.60 -11.26 19.04
CA ARG A 35 -5.88 -10.30 19.88
C ARG A 35 -4.39 -10.21 19.53
N GLY A 36 -3.76 -11.35 19.26
CA GLY A 36 -2.32 -11.41 19.01
C GLY A 36 -1.91 -10.87 17.64
N LEU A 37 -2.68 -11.16 16.59
CA LEU A 37 -2.45 -10.62 15.24
C LEU A 37 -3.36 -9.42 14.93
N GLY A 38 -4.53 -9.35 15.57
CA GLY A 38 -5.52 -8.31 15.27
C GLY A 38 -6.40 -8.65 14.06
N ILE A 39 -6.59 -9.94 13.78
CA ILE A 39 -7.31 -10.43 12.59
C ILE A 39 -8.68 -10.93 13.02
N GLY A 40 -9.74 -10.27 12.55
CA GLY A 40 -11.13 -10.72 12.75
C GLY A 40 -11.64 -11.55 11.58
N GLN A 41 -11.44 -11.06 10.36
CA GLN A 41 -11.91 -11.70 9.13
C GLN A 41 -10.80 -11.70 8.08
N MET A 42 -10.79 -12.74 7.26
CA MET A 42 -9.83 -12.93 6.17
C MET A 42 -10.57 -13.02 4.84
N ALA A 43 -10.42 -12.01 3.98
CA ALA A 43 -11.07 -12.00 2.67
C ALA A 43 -10.48 -13.07 1.74
N ILE A 44 -11.35 -13.74 0.98
CA ILE A 44 -10.99 -14.79 0.02
C ILE A 44 -11.65 -14.46 -1.32
N VAL A 45 -10.92 -14.70 -2.42
CA VAL A 45 -11.47 -14.55 -3.76
C VAL A 45 -12.31 -15.75 -4.17
N ASP A 46 -13.35 -15.50 -4.96
CA ASP A 46 -14.03 -16.58 -5.69
C ASP A 46 -13.15 -17.06 -6.87
N THR A 47 -13.47 -18.23 -7.43
CA THR A 47 -12.77 -18.89 -8.54
C THR A 47 -12.64 -17.99 -9.78
N ASN A 48 -13.56 -17.05 -9.96
CA ASN A 48 -13.59 -16.12 -11.10
C ASN A 48 -13.06 -14.72 -10.76
N GLN A 49 -12.35 -14.56 -9.63
CA GLN A 49 -11.78 -13.28 -9.22
C GLN A 49 -10.26 -13.36 -9.16
N ASP A 50 -9.60 -12.70 -10.11
CA ASP A 50 -8.17 -12.45 -10.09
C ASP A 50 -7.87 -11.01 -9.63
N PRO A 51 -6.59 -10.64 -9.41
CA PRO A 51 -6.25 -9.28 -8.99
C PRO A 51 -6.61 -8.20 -10.02
N ALA A 52 -6.70 -8.52 -11.32
CA ALA A 52 -7.14 -7.56 -12.32
C ALA A 52 -8.64 -7.26 -12.18
N CYS A 53 -9.46 -8.26 -11.86
CA CYS A 53 -10.88 -8.08 -11.55
C CYS A 53 -11.06 -7.16 -10.33
N LEU A 54 -10.28 -7.38 -9.26
CA LEU A 54 -10.36 -6.53 -8.06
C LEU A 54 -9.98 -5.08 -8.40
N ALA A 55 -8.90 -4.89 -9.16
CA ALA A 55 -8.42 -3.59 -9.62
C ALA A 55 -9.46 -2.87 -10.47
N ALA A 56 -10.04 -3.55 -11.47
CA ALA A 56 -11.05 -2.97 -12.36
C ALA A 56 -12.31 -2.54 -11.61
N ASN A 57 -12.77 -3.32 -10.63
CA ASN A 57 -13.90 -2.93 -9.79
C ASN A 57 -13.59 -1.71 -8.91
N ALA A 58 -12.38 -1.61 -8.36
CA ALA A 58 -11.96 -0.43 -7.60
C ALA A 58 -11.89 0.82 -8.50
N CYS A 59 -11.33 0.70 -9.71
CA CYS A 59 -11.30 1.77 -10.71
C CYS A 59 -12.70 2.21 -11.14
N LEU A 60 -13.57 1.25 -11.47
CA LEU A 60 -14.94 1.54 -11.88
C LEU A 60 -15.67 2.32 -10.78
N LYS A 61 -15.52 1.88 -9.53
CA LYS A 61 -16.13 2.51 -8.35
C LYS A 61 -15.64 3.95 -8.15
N ILE A 62 -14.33 4.24 -8.24
CA ILE A 62 -13.82 5.60 -8.06
C ILE A 62 -14.22 6.52 -9.21
N MET A 63 -14.24 6.02 -10.45
CA MET A 63 -14.67 6.79 -11.61
C MET A 63 -16.15 7.14 -11.53
N GLN A 64 -17.02 6.18 -11.23
CA GLN A 64 -18.46 6.42 -11.06
C GLN A 64 -18.75 7.38 -9.90
N LYS A 65 -18.09 7.18 -8.75
CA LYS A 65 -18.24 8.04 -7.56
C LYS A 65 -17.91 9.50 -7.87
N ASN A 66 -16.89 9.74 -8.69
CA ASN A 66 -16.44 11.08 -9.06
C ASN A 66 -17.01 11.57 -10.41
N LYS A 67 -17.89 10.78 -11.05
CA LYS A 67 -18.50 11.08 -12.36
C LYS A 67 -17.45 11.37 -13.44
N LEU A 68 -16.35 10.62 -13.43
CA LEU A 68 -15.25 10.78 -14.37
C LEU A 68 -15.54 10.06 -15.68
N THR A 69 -15.13 10.66 -16.79
CA THR A 69 -15.10 10.04 -18.11
C THR A 69 -13.68 9.57 -18.47
N PRO A 70 -13.52 8.61 -19.40
CA PRO A 70 -12.21 8.07 -19.77
C PRO A 70 -11.20 9.12 -20.23
N ASP A 71 -11.63 10.16 -20.96
CA ASP A 71 -10.77 11.26 -21.46
C ASP A 71 -10.12 12.10 -20.35
N GLN A 72 -10.67 12.04 -19.13
CA GLN A 72 -10.11 12.71 -17.95
C GLN A 72 -9.02 11.88 -17.27
N ILE A 73 -8.77 10.64 -17.69
CA ILE A 73 -7.74 9.76 -17.11
C ILE A 73 -6.52 9.74 -18.04
N GLY A 74 -5.41 10.32 -17.59
CA GLY A 74 -4.16 10.35 -18.37
C GLY A 74 -3.23 9.17 -18.09
N ARG A 75 -3.30 8.61 -16.87
CA ARG A 75 -2.50 7.45 -16.48
C ARG A 75 -3.29 6.45 -15.64
N LEU A 76 -3.07 5.17 -15.87
CA LEU A 76 -3.57 4.06 -15.06
C LEU A 76 -2.41 3.11 -14.75
N TYR A 77 -1.90 3.23 -13.52
CA TYR A 77 -0.83 2.39 -13.00
C TYR A 77 -1.42 1.30 -12.12
N VAL A 78 -0.89 0.10 -12.23
CA VAL A 78 -1.25 -1.01 -11.35
C VAL A 78 0.01 -1.51 -10.64
N ALA A 79 0.02 -1.37 -9.32
CA ALA A 79 1.02 -1.94 -8.45
C ALA A 79 0.50 -3.27 -7.91
N THR A 80 1.26 -4.35 -8.13
CA THR A 80 0.89 -5.69 -7.68
C THR A 80 2.13 -6.55 -7.48
N GLU A 81 2.04 -7.49 -6.56
CA GLU A 81 2.94 -8.63 -6.48
C GLU A 81 2.27 -9.95 -6.91
N SER A 82 0.99 -9.86 -7.28
CA SER A 82 0.07 -10.97 -7.64
C SER A 82 -0.15 -11.11 -9.15
N SER A 83 0.70 -10.50 -9.98
CA SER A 83 0.59 -10.60 -11.44
C SER A 83 0.62 -12.05 -11.94
N PHE A 84 -0.08 -12.28 -13.06
CA PHE A 84 -0.30 -13.59 -13.66
C PHE A 84 0.20 -13.68 -15.11
N ASP A 85 0.84 -12.63 -15.62
CA ASP A 85 1.51 -12.62 -16.93
C ASP A 85 2.90 -11.98 -16.80
N GLU A 86 3.91 -12.52 -17.48
CA GLU A 86 5.28 -12.04 -17.39
C GLU A 86 5.56 -10.82 -18.27
N SER A 87 4.67 -10.52 -19.23
CA SER A 87 4.87 -9.48 -20.24
C SER A 87 3.68 -8.52 -20.31
N LYS A 88 2.46 -9.05 -20.40
CA LYS A 88 1.25 -8.24 -20.48
C LYS A 88 0.91 -7.68 -19.10
N ALA A 89 1.20 -6.40 -18.93
CA ALA A 89 0.96 -5.68 -17.69
C ALA A 89 -0.54 -5.65 -17.28
N MET A 90 -0.80 -5.82 -15.99
CA MET A 90 -2.14 -5.93 -15.41
C MET A 90 -3.03 -4.71 -15.68
N ASN A 91 -2.44 -3.51 -15.81
CA ASN A 91 -3.17 -2.29 -16.17
C ASN A 91 -3.89 -2.40 -17.52
N SER A 92 -3.37 -3.19 -18.47
CA SER A 92 -4.05 -3.40 -19.77
C SER A 92 -5.30 -4.27 -19.65
N TYR A 93 -5.33 -5.25 -18.74
CA TYR A 93 -6.54 -6.02 -18.44
C TYR A 93 -7.60 -5.16 -17.76
N VAL A 94 -7.17 -4.29 -16.84
CA VAL A 94 -8.05 -3.32 -16.17
C VAL A 94 -8.69 -2.37 -17.18
N ILE A 95 -7.90 -1.81 -18.11
CA ILE A 95 -8.42 -0.98 -19.20
C ILE A 95 -9.47 -1.73 -20.02
N GLY A 96 -9.16 -2.94 -20.49
CA GLY A 96 -10.11 -3.73 -21.29
C GLY A 96 -11.42 -4.04 -20.55
N MET A 97 -11.39 -4.21 -19.22
CA MET A 97 -12.61 -4.37 -18.41
C MET A 97 -13.38 -3.05 -18.23
N LEU A 98 -12.69 -1.91 -18.11
CA LEU A 98 -13.34 -0.59 -18.05
C LEU A 98 -13.98 -0.22 -19.40
N GLU A 99 -13.35 -0.57 -20.52
CA GLU A 99 -13.88 -0.31 -21.87
C GLU A 99 -15.16 -1.09 -22.17
N GLN A 100 -15.38 -2.26 -21.54
CA GLN A 100 -16.68 -2.94 -21.60
C GLN A 100 -17.83 -2.10 -21.01
N VAL A 101 -17.52 -1.14 -20.13
CA VAL A 101 -18.50 -0.25 -19.48
C VAL A 101 -18.57 1.10 -20.19
N TYR A 102 -17.43 1.69 -20.51
CA TYR A 102 -17.34 3.05 -21.03
C TYR A 102 -17.28 3.14 -22.57
N GLY A 103 -17.05 2.03 -23.25
CA GLY A 103 -16.93 1.96 -24.71
C GLY A 103 -15.54 1.50 -25.16
N GLU A 104 -15.50 0.83 -26.30
CA GLU A 104 -14.28 0.34 -26.94
C GLU A 104 -13.31 1.51 -27.26
N GLU A 105 -12.01 1.28 -27.05
CA GLU A 105 -10.91 2.24 -27.30
C GLU A 105 -10.99 3.57 -26.52
N THR A 106 -11.89 3.71 -25.55
CA THR A 106 -12.06 4.96 -24.79
C THR A 106 -10.86 5.32 -23.92
N PHE A 107 -9.99 4.36 -23.59
CA PHE A 107 -8.75 4.58 -22.84
C PHE A 107 -7.49 4.43 -23.70
N GLY A 108 -7.58 4.41 -25.03
CA GLY A 108 -6.42 4.21 -25.92
C GLY A 108 -5.29 5.24 -25.79
N HIS A 109 -5.58 6.40 -25.16
CA HIS A 109 -4.62 7.45 -24.87
C HIS A 109 -3.99 7.35 -23.47
N CYS A 110 -4.52 6.49 -22.60
CA CYS A 110 -4.13 6.39 -21.20
C CYS A 110 -2.77 5.69 -21.09
N GLY A 111 -1.77 6.40 -20.56
CA GLY A 111 -0.48 5.80 -20.27
C GLY A 111 -0.51 4.91 -19.02
N GLY A 112 0.54 4.12 -18.82
CA GLY A 112 0.76 3.43 -17.55
C GLY A 112 1.43 2.08 -17.68
N ILE A 113 1.92 1.59 -16.55
CA ILE A 113 2.63 0.31 -16.44
C ILE A 113 2.17 -0.48 -15.23
N GLU A 114 2.58 -1.73 -15.18
CA GLU A 114 2.58 -2.52 -13.95
C GLU A 114 3.87 -2.25 -13.14
N CYS A 115 3.74 -2.08 -11.83
CA CYS A 115 4.86 -1.88 -10.92
C CYS A 115 4.97 -3.01 -9.90
N LYS A 116 6.15 -3.64 -9.81
CA LYS A 116 6.39 -4.77 -8.90
C LYS A 116 7.55 -4.51 -7.97
N PHE A 117 7.26 -4.50 -6.67
CA PHE A 117 8.24 -4.62 -5.59
C PHE A 117 7.47 -4.94 -4.30
N ALA A 118 7.04 -6.20 -4.17
CA ALA A 118 6.23 -6.68 -3.05
C ALA A 118 5.13 -5.65 -2.69
N CYS A 119 4.89 -5.42 -1.40
CA CYS A 119 3.87 -4.48 -0.93
C CYS A 119 4.24 -2.98 -1.07
N VAL A 120 5.44 -2.62 -1.56
CA VAL A 120 5.91 -1.21 -1.59
C VAL A 120 5.66 -0.50 -2.92
N SER A 121 5.45 -1.24 -4.02
CA SER A 121 5.34 -0.64 -5.37
C SER A 121 4.21 0.37 -5.50
N GLY A 122 3.13 0.24 -4.72
CA GLY A 122 2.05 1.25 -4.68
C GLY A 122 2.54 2.64 -4.27
N SER A 123 3.47 2.73 -3.32
CA SER A 123 4.06 4.01 -2.89
C SER A 123 4.94 4.63 -3.98
N TYR A 124 5.66 3.80 -4.75
CA TYR A 124 6.44 4.27 -5.90
C TYR A 124 5.54 4.76 -7.03
N ALA A 125 4.43 4.06 -7.30
CA ALA A 125 3.46 4.47 -8.30
C ALA A 125 2.79 5.80 -7.93
N LEU A 126 2.46 6.02 -6.64
CA LEU A 126 1.98 7.31 -6.14
C LEU A 126 3.02 8.42 -6.39
N TYR A 127 4.30 8.15 -6.07
CA TYR A 127 5.36 9.13 -6.23
C TYR A 127 5.62 9.49 -7.71
N ASP A 128 5.66 8.48 -8.59
CA ASP A 128 5.84 8.69 -10.03
C ASP A 128 4.72 9.56 -10.62
N ASN A 129 3.46 9.19 -10.34
CA ASN A 129 2.31 9.92 -10.86
C ASN A 129 2.17 11.33 -10.24
N ALA A 130 2.54 11.51 -8.98
CA ALA A 130 2.63 12.85 -8.39
C ALA A 130 3.70 13.72 -9.07
N ASN A 131 4.83 13.14 -9.49
CA ASN A 131 5.85 13.87 -10.21
C ASN A 131 5.43 14.21 -11.65
N TRP A 132 4.72 13.32 -12.32
CA TRP A 132 4.11 13.60 -13.63
C TRP A 132 3.15 14.80 -13.56
N ILE A 133 2.28 14.84 -12.55
CA ILE A 133 1.39 16.00 -12.29
C ILE A 133 2.21 17.26 -12.00
N ARG A 134 3.19 17.18 -11.09
CA ARG A 134 4.02 18.35 -10.72
C ARG A 134 4.85 18.90 -11.87
N ALA A 135 5.23 18.06 -12.83
CA ALA A 135 5.95 18.46 -14.03
C ALA A 135 5.06 19.24 -15.02
N GLY A 136 3.73 19.17 -14.89
CA GLY A 136 2.78 19.80 -15.79
C GLY A 136 2.40 18.95 -17.01
N GLU A 137 2.94 17.75 -17.08
CA GLU A 137 2.71 16.79 -18.17
C GLU A 137 1.32 16.11 -18.06
N SER A 138 0.55 16.42 -17.02
CA SER A 138 -0.78 15.84 -16.82
C SER A 138 -1.88 16.50 -17.66
N GLU A 139 -1.67 17.72 -18.15
CA GLU A 139 -2.65 18.44 -18.99
C GLU A 139 -4.08 18.37 -18.43
N ASP A 140 -4.24 18.72 -17.14
CA ASP A 140 -5.49 18.63 -16.36
C ASP A 140 -6.09 17.22 -16.17
N LYS A 141 -5.47 16.17 -16.69
CA LYS A 141 -5.90 14.77 -16.50
C LYS A 141 -5.51 14.22 -15.14
N HIS A 142 -6.27 13.23 -14.70
CA HIS A 142 -6.04 12.51 -13.46
C HIS A 142 -5.20 11.26 -13.70
N ALA A 143 -4.48 10.83 -12.65
CA ALA A 143 -3.88 9.51 -12.60
C ALA A 143 -4.70 8.59 -11.70
N LEU A 144 -4.91 7.36 -12.13
CA LEU A 144 -5.38 6.25 -11.31
C LEU A 144 -4.18 5.40 -10.90
N VAL A 145 -3.85 5.41 -9.62
CA VAL A 145 -2.87 4.50 -9.04
C VAL A 145 -3.61 3.40 -8.30
N VAL A 146 -3.49 2.17 -8.77
CA VAL A 146 -4.21 1.02 -8.24
C VAL A 146 -3.23 0.08 -7.56
N VAL A 147 -3.53 -0.35 -6.34
CA VAL A 147 -2.84 -1.46 -5.68
C VAL A 147 -3.82 -2.62 -5.62
N SER A 148 -3.44 -3.79 -6.12
CA SER A 148 -4.34 -4.95 -6.15
C SER A 148 -3.58 -6.25 -5.99
N ASP A 149 -3.95 -7.02 -4.98
CA ASP A 149 -3.23 -8.23 -4.60
C ASP A 149 -4.14 -9.30 -4.00
N ILE A 150 -3.68 -10.55 -4.15
CA ILE A 150 -4.19 -11.74 -3.47
C ILE A 150 -3.00 -12.35 -2.72
N ALA A 151 -2.92 -12.09 -1.42
CA ALA A 151 -1.92 -12.69 -0.55
C ALA A 151 -2.30 -14.15 -0.29
N LYS A 152 -1.52 -15.07 -0.86
CA LYS A 152 -1.71 -16.53 -0.77
C LYS A 152 -0.46 -17.18 -0.17
N TYR A 153 -0.64 -18.03 0.84
CA TYR A 153 0.39 -18.83 1.48
C TYR A 153 0.05 -20.32 1.40
N ASP A 154 1.01 -21.19 1.70
CA ASP A 154 0.76 -22.64 1.75
C ASP A 154 -0.23 -22.95 2.88
N LEU A 155 -1.17 -23.87 2.63
CA LEU A 155 -2.10 -24.34 3.65
C LEU A 155 -1.32 -24.98 4.82
N GLY A 156 -1.68 -24.62 6.05
CA GLY A 156 -0.99 -25.05 7.27
C GLY A 156 0.31 -24.29 7.57
N SER A 157 0.74 -23.37 6.70
CA SER A 157 1.91 -22.53 6.98
C SER A 157 1.61 -21.46 8.03
N SER A 158 2.67 -20.92 8.65
CA SER A 158 2.54 -19.82 9.61
C SER A 158 1.99 -18.52 9.01
N GLY A 159 2.09 -18.36 7.68
CA GLY A 159 1.57 -17.20 6.95
C GLY A 159 0.11 -17.35 6.50
N GLU A 160 -0.47 -18.56 6.53
CA GLU A 160 -1.83 -18.83 6.03
C GLU A 160 -2.89 -17.91 6.67
N VAL A 161 -2.74 -17.63 7.96
CA VAL A 161 -3.65 -16.76 8.71
C VAL A 161 -3.55 -15.27 8.34
N THR A 162 -2.50 -14.88 7.64
CA THR A 162 -2.26 -13.50 7.18
C THR A 162 -2.59 -13.30 5.70
N GLN A 163 -3.25 -14.27 5.08
CA GLN A 163 -3.78 -14.11 3.72
C GLN A 163 -4.84 -13.00 3.67
N GLY A 164 -5.19 -12.63 2.45
CA GLY A 164 -6.21 -11.63 2.20
C GLY A 164 -6.21 -11.25 0.73
N ALA A 165 -7.25 -10.55 0.31
CA ALA A 165 -7.34 -10.06 -1.05
C ALA A 165 -8.11 -8.74 -1.08
N GLY A 166 -7.76 -7.88 -2.03
CA GLY A 166 -8.44 -6.62 -2.22
C GLY A 166 -7.70 -5.72 -3.19
N ALA A 167 -8.38 -4.62 -3.56
CA ALA A 167 -7.80 -3.57 -4.37
C ALA A 167 -8.18 -2.18 -3.83
N ILE A 168 -7.26 -1.24 -4.01
CA ILE A 168 -7.45 0.17 -3.73
C ILE A 168 -7.10 0.95 -4.99
N ALA A 169 -8.04 1.75 -5.49
CA ALA A 169 -7.80 2.74 -6.53
C ALA A 169 -7.69 4.12 -5.88
N MET A 170 -6.60 4.83 -6.14
CA MET A 170 -6.32 6.18 -5.66
C MET A 170 -6.33 7.13 -6.86
N LEU A 171 -7.18 8.15 -6.81
CA LEU A 171 -7.27 9.19 -7.83
C LEU A 171 -6.32 10.32 -7.46
N LEU A 172 -5.38 10.64 -8.35
CA LEU A 172 -4.39 11.70 -8.13
C LEU A 172 -4.62 12.85 -9.10
N ASN A 173 -4.53 14.08 -8.59
CA ASN A 173 -4.63 15.30 -9.38
C ASN A 173 -3.89 16.46 -8.70
N GLU A 174 -3.98 17.65 -9.31
CA GLU A 174 -3.37 18.89 -8.82
C GLU A 174 -4.17 19.62 -7.72
N LYS A 175 -5.38 19.16 -7.41
CA LYS A 175 -6.29 19.73 -6.39
C LYS A 175 -6.71 18.66 -5.38
N PRO A 176 -5.75 18.01 -4.69
CA PRO A 176 -6.05 16.84 -3.86
C PRO A 176 -6.90 17.20 -2.64
N ARG A 177 -8.08 16.59 -2.51
CA ARG A 177 -8.98 16.79 -1.35
C ARG A 177 -8.58 16.00 -0.10
N LEU A 178 -7.92 14.84 -0.25
CA LEU A 178 -7.60 13.96 0.89
C LEU A 178 -6.20 14.16 1.42
N LEU A 179 -5.20 14.21 0.54
CA LEU A 179 -3.81 14.29 0.96
C LEU A 179 -2.96 14.94 -0.13
N GLU A 180 -2.45 16.14 0.14
CA GLU A 180 -1.37 16.74 -0.65
C GLU A 180 -0.03 16.10 -0.23
N PHE A 181 0.82 15.78 -1.21
CA PHE A 181 2.17 15.31 -0.91
C PHE A 181 3.12 16.50 -0.74
N ASP A 182 3.93 16.46 0.31
CA ASP A 182 5.02 17.43 0.47
C ASP A 182 6.09 17.22 -0.62
N PRO A 183 6.59 18.29 -1.24
CA PRO A 183 7.65 18.18 -2.23
C PRO A 183 9.00 17.92 -1.55
N LYS A 184 9.90 17.22 -2.24
CA LYS A 184 11.33 17.05 -1.87
C LYS A 184 11.63 16.32 -0.56
N VAL A 185 10.62 15.79 0.15
CA VAL A 185 10.83 15.07 1.43
C VAL A 185 10.58 13.56 1.34
N THR A 186 10.03 13.05 0.23
CA THR A 186 9.86 11.60 0.04
C THR A 186 11.17 10.86 0.23
N SER A 187 11.13 9.79 1.02
CA SER A 187 12.31 9.05 1.49
C SER A 187 12.08 7.56 1.44
N THR A 188 13.15 6.83 1.14
CA THR A 188 13.12 5.39 0.88
C THR A 188 14.30 4.72 1.57
N SER A 189 14.16 3.41 1.84
CA SER A 189 15.26 2.58 2.31
C SER A 189 15.12 1.20 1.69
N ILE A 190 16.08 0.84 0.84
CA ILE A 190 16.09 -0.44 0.12
C ILE A 190 17.28 -1.29 0.56
N LYS A 191 17.08 -2.60 0.66
CA LYS A 191 18.13 -3.57 0.96
C LYS A 191 17.85 -4.86 0.18
N ASN A 192 18.90 -5.47 -0.37
CA ASN A 192 18.80 -6.78 -1.01
C ASN A 192 18.74 -7.87 0.07
N GLU A 193 17.56 -8.46 0.27
CA GLU A 193 17.29 -9.45 1.30
C GLU A 193 16.28 -10.48 0.81
N TYR A 194 16.34 -11.69 1.38
CA TYR A 194 15.39 -12.77 1.13
C TYR A 194 14.50 -12.99 2.35
N ASP A 195 13.77 -11.96 2.78
CA ASP A 195 12.84 -12.07 3.90
C ASP A 195 11.45 -12.56 3.47
N PHE A 196 10.98 -12.11 2.30
CA PHE A 196 9.77 -12.56 1.62
C PHE A 196 9.96 -12.48 0.11
N TYR A 197 9.73 -13.58 -0.61
CA TYR A 197 9.87 -13.61 -2.06
C TYR A 197 9.10 -14.77 -2.68
N ARG A 198 8.71 -14.62 -3.94
CA ARG A 198 8.00 -15.65 -4.71
C ARG A 198 8.74 -15.93 -6.02
N PRO A 199 9.56 -17.00 -6.08
CA PRO A 199 10.22 -17.42 -7.32
C PRO A 199 9.22 -17.75 -8.43
N PHE A 200 9.63 -17.62 -9.69
CA PHE A 200 8.82 -18.01 -10.83
C PHE A 200 8.35 -19.46 -10.72
N GLY A 201 7.08 -19.70 -11.09
CA GLY A 201 6.44 -21.02 -11.00
C GLY A 201 5.94 -21.43 -9.62
N LYS A 202 6.23 -20.69 -8.54
CA LYS A 202 5.58 -20.91 -7.23
C LYS A 202 4.31 -20.09 -7.10
N GLU A 203 3.23 -20.74 -6.66
CA GLU A 203 1.98 -20.05 -6.33
C GLU A 203 2.07 -19.22 -5.04
N THR A 204 2.83 -19.73 -4.06
CA THR A 204 2.95 -19.19 -2.70
C THR A 204 4.38 -18.65 -2.46
N PRO A 205 4.57 -17.66 -1.57
CA PRO A 205 5.88 -17.11 -1.28
C PRO A 205 6.68 -18.00 -0.33
N ILE A 206 8.00 -17.83 -0.36
CA ILE A 206 8.92 -18.27 0.69
C ILE A 206 9.09 -17.09 1.66
N VAL A 207 8.86 -17.33 2.95
CA VAL A 207 8.85 -16.27 3.96
C VAL A 207 9.61 -16.66 5.22
N HIS A 208 10.45 -15.75 5.70
CA HIS A 208 11.13 -15.80 6.98
C HIS A 208 10.48 -14.80 7.94
N GLY A 209 9.28 -15.08 8.44
CA GLY A 209 8.40 -14.08 9.07
C GLY A 209 9.01 -13.27 10.22
N GLN A 210 9.81 -13.88 11.11
CA GLN A 210 10.50 -13.13 12.17
C GLN A 210 11.56 -12.18 11.61
N TYR A 211 12.30 -12.63 10.60
CA TYR A 211 13.30 -11.83 9.91
C TYR A 211 12.65 -10.69 9.13
N SER A 212 11.57 -10.95 8.40
CA SER A 212 10.80 -9.94 7.67
C SER A 212 10.24 -8.85 8.59
N ASN A 213 9.68 -9.23 9.75
CA ASN A 213 9.25 -8.24 10.76
C ASN A 213 10.40 -7.34 11.22
N LEU A 214 11.58 -7.91 11.51
CA LEU A 214 12.75 -7.14 11.95
C LEU A 214 13.25 -6.21 10.84
N LEU A 215 13.38 -6.73 9.61
CA LEU A 215 13.84 -5.96 8.47
C LEU A 215 12.89 -4.80 8.19
N TYR A 216 11.58 -5.03 8.19
CA TYR A 216 10.57 -3.99 8.04
C TYR A 216 10.77 -2.85 9.05
N LEU A 217 10.93 -3.17 10.34
CA LEU A 217 11.14 -2.15 11.39
C LEU A 217 12.42 -1.32 11.14
N ILE A 218 13.50 -1.97 10.72
CA ILE A 218 14.76 -1.30 10.39
C ILE A 218 14.58 -0.37 9.19
N GLN A 219 13.95 -0.85 8.12
CA GLN A 219 13.77 -0.09 6.87
C GLN A 219 12.82 1.10 7.06
N VAL A 220 11.71 0.94 7.79
CA VAL A 220 10.79 2.04 8.13
C VAL A 220 11.49 3.10 8.96
N LYS A 221 12.28 2.70 9.98
CA LYS A 221 13.07 3.64 10.78
C LYS A 221 14.11 4.39 9.94
N ASN A 222 14.77 3.72 9.00
CA ASN A 222 15.75 4.34 8.12
C ASN A 222 15.07 5.33 7.15
N ALA A 223 13.91 4.98 6.60
CA ALA A 223 13.12 5.88 5.75
C ALA A 223 12.64 7.12 6.55
N LEU A 224 12.18 6.95 7.79
CA LEU A 224 11.82 8.08 8.66
C LEU A 224 13.04 8.96 8.99
N SER A 225 14.21 8.36 9.24
CA SER A 225 15.44 9.12 9.53
C SER A 225 15.83 10.00 8.34
N ASP A 226 15.69 9.47 7.12
CA ASP A 226 15.94 10.19 5.88
C ASP A 226 14.90 11.29 5.63
N TYR A 227 13.61 11.00 5.88
CA TYR A 227 12.53 11.99 5.84
C TYR A 227 12.78 13.14 6.81
N LYS A 228 13.11 12.84 8.07
CA LYS A 228 13.46 13.83 9.10
C LYS A 228 14.59 14.74 8.65
N ARG A 229 15.63 14.18 8.02
CA ARG A 229 16.74 14.98 7.47
C ARG A 229 16.24 15.94 6.38
N LYS A 230 15.53 15.43 5.38
CA LYS A 230 15.01 16.25 4.27
C LYS A 230 13.99 17.29 4.73
N ALA A 231 13.11 16.95 5.66
CA ALA A 231 12.12 17.87 6.21
C ALA A 231 12.80 19.06 6.92
N LYS A 232 13.93 18.83 7.60
CA LYS A 232 14.76 19.90 8.17
C LYS A 232 15.48 20.70 7.10
N ASP A 233 16.14 20.03 6.15
CA ASP A 233 16.96 20.67 5.11
C ASP A 233 16.11 21.56 4.19
N THR A 234 14.87 21.16 3.92
CA THR A 234 13.90 21.94 3.13
C THR A 234 13.20 23.03 3.94
N GLY A 235 13.36 23.02 5.27
CA GLY A 235 12.66 23.94 6.17
C GLY A 235 11.17 23.64 6.34
N LEU A 236 10.68 22.49 5.83
CA LEU A 236 9.30 22.03 5.99
C LEU A 236 8.94 21.90 7.47
N ILE A 237 9.84 21.32 8.28
CA ILE A 237 9.67 21.15 9.71
C ILE A 237 10.86 21.78 10.46
N LYS A 238 10.56 22.61 11.45
CA LYS A 238 11.54 23.24 12.34
C LYS A 238 11.40 22.64 13.73
N LEU A 239 12.29 21.70 14.06
CA LEU A 239 12.31 21.04 15.37
C LEU A 239 12.93 21.93 16.43
N LYS A 240 12.28 22.03 17.59
CA LYS A 240 12.89 22.57 18.82
C LYS A 240 13.79 21.54 19.51
N GLU A 241 14.52 21.98 20.52
CA GLU A 241 15.51 21.14 21.25
C GLU A 241 14.87 19.92 21.94
N ASP A 242 13.62 20.03 22.39
CA ASP A 242 12.86 18.99 23.10
C ASP A 242 11.85 18.24 22.21
N GLU A 243 11.83 18.52 20.90
CA GLU A 243 10.92 17.94 19.92
C GLU A 243 11.59 16.86 19.05
N THR A 244 10.77 15.93 18.55
CA THR A 244 11.10 14.98 17.48
C THR A 244 10.20 15.23 16.27
N ILE A 245 10.59 14.67 15.12
CA ILE A 245 9.75 14.60 13.93
C ILE A 245 8.35 14.03 14.22
N LEU A 246 8.23 13.11 15.18
CA LEU A 246 6.94 12.51 15.53
C LEU A 246 5.97 13.50 16.19
N ASP A 247 6.45 14.60 16.79
CA ASP A 247 5.57 15.62 17.37
C ASP A 247 4.91 16.51 16.30
N HIS A 248 5.41 16.42 15.05
CA HIS A 248 4.91 17.17 13.89
C HIS A 248 4.09 16.27 12.94
N ILE A 249 3.69 15.07 13.40
CA ILE A 249 2.90 14.11 12.63
C ILE A 249 1.67 13.72 13.44
N ASP A 250 0.49 14.13 12.99
CA ASP A 250 -0.78 13.80 13.67
C ASP A 250 -1.15 12.32 13.51
N TYR A 251 -0.90 11.75 12.32
CA TYR A 251 -1.25 10.37 11.98
C TYR A 251 -0.12 9.66 11.25
N LEU A 252 0.22 8.46 11.72
CA LEU A 252 1.16 7.56 11.06
C LEU A 252 0.41 6.40 10.40
N ASN A 253 0.35 6.43 9.07
CA ASN A 253 -0.14 5.31 8.28
C ASN A 253 1.02 4.37 7.93
N MET A 254 0.85 3.09 8.21
CA MET A 254 1.88 2.06 8.03
C MET A 254 1.32 0.88 7.27
N HIS A 255 2.18 0.19 6.52
CA HIS A 255 1.83 -1.09 5.91
C HIS A 255 1.47 -2.13 6.98
N LEU A 256 0.37 -2.86 6.76
CA LEU A 256 -0.19 -3.82 7.71
C LEU A 256 -0.24 -5.22 7.08
N PRO A 257 0.84 -6.03 7.16
CA PRO A 257 0.77 -7.45 6.81
C PRO A 257 -0.12 -8.24 7.80
N TYR A 258 -0.32 -7.66 9.00
CA TYR A 258 -1.34 -7.99 9.98
C TYR A 258 -1.53 -6.76 10.88
N SER A 259 -2.71 -6.60 11.47
CA SER A 259 -3.12 -5.37 12.17
C SER A 259 -2.13 -4.92 13.26
N ASN A 260 -1.67 -5.84 14.10
CA ASN A 260 -0.75 -5.50 15.19
C ASN A 260 0.68 -5.14 14.74
N MET A 261 1.06 -5.34 13.47
CA MET A 261 2.38 -4.92 12.99
C MET A 261 2.55 -3.40 13.03
N GLY A 262 1.49 -2.65 12.70
CA GLY A 262 1.50 -1.19 12.80
C GLY A 262 1.79 -0.70 14.22
N LYS A 263 1.20 -1.34 15.24
CA LYS A 263 1.47 -1.02 16.66
C LYS A 263 2.94 -1.27 17.03
N LYS A 264 3.52 -2.38 16.57
CA LYS A 264 4.94 -2.70 16.79
C LYS A 264 5.84 -1.67 16.14
N ALA A 265 5.51 -1.25 14.91
CA ALA A 265 6.26 -0.25 14.18
C ALA A 265 6.17 1.13 14.84
N LEU A 266 4.99 1.56 15.29
CA LEU A 266 4.82 2.79 16.07
C LEU A 266 5.70 2.78 17.33
N ALA A 267 5.60 1.73 18.13
CA ALA A 267 6.38 1.59 19.36
C ALA A 267 7.89 1.60 19.07
N TYR A 268 8.32 0.97 17.98
CA TYR A 268 9.71 0.97 17.54
C TYR A 268 10.20 2.37 17.17
N LEU A 269 9.42 3.12 16.38
CA LEU A 269 9.74 4.50 15.98
C LEU A 269 9.76 5.43 17.19
N ALA A 270 8.74 5.39 18.04
CA ALA A 270 8.67 6.21 19.26
C ALA A 270 9.87 5.95 20.18
N ARG A 271 10.26 4.69 20.38
CA ARG A 271 11.47 4.35 21.12
C ARG A 271 12.72 5.00 20.53
N HIS A 272 12.90 4.96 19.21
CA HIS A 272 14.12 5.52 18.58
C HIS A 272 14.17 7.04 18.59
N GLU A 273 13.01 7.67 18.44
CA GLU A 273 12.88 9.13 18.38
C GLU A 273 12.83 9.79 19.76
N TRP A 274 12.24 9.13 20.76
CA TRP A 274 12.12 9.71 22.10
C TRP A 274 13.31 9.40 23.00
N ARG A 275 14.06 8.32 22.77
CA ARG A 275 15.16 7.90 23.68
C ARG A 275 16.26 8.93 23.93
N THR A 276 16.37 9.95 23.08
CA THR A 276 17.33 11.05 23.24
C THR A 276 16.74 12.27 23.95
N LEU A 277 15.45 12.22 24.32
CA LEU A 277 14.71 13.35 24.90
C LEU A 277 14.45 13.15 26.39
N PRO A 278 14.36 14.22 27.20
CA PRO A 278 14.11 14.13 28.64
C PRO A 278 12.85 13.33 29.02
N ARG A 279 11.80 13.37 28.17
CA ARG A 279 10.56 12.61 28.37
C ARG A 279 10.76 11.10 28.40
N TRP A 280 11.83 10.57 27.80
CA TRP A 280 12.12 9.14 27.83
C TRP A 280 12.33 8.61 29.25
N ASN A 281 12.93 9.41 30.12
CA ASN A 281 13.16 9.04 31.52
C ASN A 281 11.85 8.82 32.29
N LYS A 282 10.71 9.33 31.82
CA LYS A 282 9.39 9.07 32.43
C LYS A 282 8.76 7.75 31.97
N ILE A 283 9.31 7.12 30.94
CA ILE A 283 8.78 5.90 30.32
C ILE A 283 9.56 4.67 30.79
N VAL A 284 10.88 4.80 30.98
CA VAL A 284 11.76 3.68 31.36
C VAL A 284 11.96 3.52 32.87
N ASN A 285 11.56 4.52 33.66
CA ASN A 285 11.50 4.46 35.13
C ASN A 285 10.10 4.00 35.56
#